data_AF-A0A0F7JY58-F1
#
_entry.id   AF-A0A0F7JY58-F1
#
_cell.length_a   1.000
_cell.length_b   1.000
_cell.length_c   1.000
_cell.angle_alpha   90.00
_cell.angle_beta   90.00
_cell.angle_gamma   90.00
#
_symmetry.space_group_name_H-M   'P 1'
#
loop_
_entity.id
_entity.type
_entity.pdbx_description
1 polymer ?
#
loop_
_entity_poly.entity_id
_entity_poly.type
_entity_poly.pdbx_seq_one_letter_code
_entity_poly.pdbx_strand_id
1 'polypeptide(L)'
;MKPISTLLLIAALSSISPLATADVLLLDAIEQAPANSSEGLLRPRTGQTMDAVRAQFGSPSQELPWVGEPPITRWVYPKFTVYFENEYVINTVVHR
;
A
#
# COMPACT_ATOMS: atom_id res chain seq x y z
N MET A 1 -36.88 -57.57 -0.99
CA MET A 1 -35.50 -57.24 -0.55
C MET A 1 -34.93 -56.13 -1.43
N LYS A 2 -35.34 -54.88 -1.22
CA LYS A 2 -34.83 -53.69 -1.95
C LYS A 2 -34.87 -52.46 -1.00
N PRO A 3 -33.83 -52.22 -0.19
CA PRO A 3 -33.58 -50.83 0.22
C PRO A 3 -32.10 -50.43 0.25
N ILE A 4 -31.16 -51.33 -0.04
CA ILE A 4 -29.71 -51.05 0.08
C ILE A 4 -29.22 -50.16 -1.07
N SER A 5 -29.74 -50.37 -2.29
CA SER A 5 -29.33 -49.59 -3.47
C SER A 5 -29.82 -48.13 -3.44
N THR A 6 -30.95 -47.86 -2.76
CA THR A 6 -31.50 -46.50 -2.62
C THR A 6 -30.73 -45.68 -1.59
N LEU A 7 -30.24 -46.31 -0.51
CA LEU A 7 -29.42 -45.65 0.51
C LEU A 7 -28.04 -45.21 -0.03
N LEU A 8 -27.46 -45.98 -0.95
CA LEU A 8 -26.17 -45.66 -1.57
C LEU A 8 -26.23 -44.47 -2.54
N LEU A 9 -27.39 -44.21 -3.14
CA LEU A 9 -27.57 -43.09 -4.08
C LEU A 9 -27.74 -41.73 -3.37
N ILE A 10 -28.27 -41.71 -2.15
CA ILE A 10 -28.47 -40.49 -1.35
C ILE A 10 -27.14 -40.02 -0.74
N ALA A 11 -26.28 -40.96 -0.30
CA ALA A 11 -24.98 -40.62 0.27
C ALA A 11 -24.00 -39.99 -0.73
N ALA A 12 -24.16 -40.29 -2.03
CA ALA A 12 -23.31 -39.73 -3.09
C ALA A 12 -23.65 -38.27 -3.44
N LEU A 13 -24.83 -37.77 -3.07
CA LEU A 13 -25.29 -36.42 -3.42
C LEU A 13 -24.86 -35.32 -2.42
N SER A 14 -24.36 -35.71 -1.24
CA SER A 14 -24.01 -34.77 -0.16
C SER A 14 -22.58 -34.21 -0.24
N SER A 15 -21.80 -34.58 -1.25
CA SER A 15 -20.36 -34.23 -1.35
C SER A 15 -20.08 -33.00 -2.21
N ILE A 16 -21.09 -32.24 -2.63
CA ILE A 16 -20.90 -31.03 -3.45
C ILE A 16 -20.55 -29.88 -2.50
N SER A 17 -19.24 -29.70 -2.26
CA SER A 17 -18.72 -28.53 -1.57
C SER A 17 -19.00 -27.25 -2.37
N PRO A 18 -19.44 -26.15 -1.74
CA PRO A 18 -19.61 -24.88 -2.44
C PRO A 18 -18.27 -24.39 -3.00
N LEU A 19 -18.27 -23.97 -4.27
CA LEU A 19 -17.15 -23.21 -4.85
C LEU A 19 -17.15 -21.83 -4.18
N ALA A 20 -16.24 -21.62 -3.24
CA ALA A 20 -16.00 -20.30 -2.67
C ALA A 20 -15.33 -19.41 -3.73
N THR A 21 -16.01 -18.36 -4.16
CA THR A 21 -15.45 -17.31 -5.01
C THR A 21 -14.94 -16.18 -4.13
N ALA A 22 -13.65 -15.89 -4.16
CA ALA A 22 -13.09 -14.70 -3.52
C ALA A 22 -13.08 -13.55 -4.53
N ASP A 23 -13.67 -12.43 -4.16
CA ASP A 23 -13.61 -11.21 -4.96
C ASP A 23 -12.32 -10.46 -4.62
N VAL A 24 -11.61 -9.96 -5.63
CA VAL A 24 -10.41 -9.14 -5.43
C VAL A 24 -10.80 -7.69 -5.65
N LEU A 25 -11.08 -6.98 -4.56
CA LEU A 25 -11.24 -5.53 -4.59
C LEU A 25 -9.86 -4.87 -4.76
N LEU A 26 -9.41 -4.69 -6.00
CA LEU A 26 -8.38 -3.70 -6.28
C LEU A 26 -8.98 -2.31 -6.00
N LEU A 27 -8.42 -1.61 -5.02
CA LEU A 27 -8.69 -0.19 -4.85
C LEU A 27 -8.02 0.55 -6.01
N ASP A 28 -8.78 1.08 -6.96
CA ASP A 28 -8.30 1.90 -8.09
C ASP A 28 -7.31 3.00 -7.66
N ALA A 29 -7.38 3.42 -6.39
CA ALA A 29 -6.46 4.36 -5.77
C ALA A 29 -4.98 3.94 -5.79
N ILE A 30 -4.67 2.64 -5.86
CA ILE A 30 -3.29 2.14 -5.95
C ILE A 30 -2.73 2.34 -7.37
N GLU A 31 -3.57 2.28 -8.40
CA GLU A 31 -3.15 2.49 -9.80
C GLU A 31 -2.90 3.96 -10.16
N GLN A 32 -3.42 4.92 -9.37
CA GLN A 32 -3.35 6.34 -9.72
C GLN A 32 -2.00 7.00 -9.38
N ALA A 33 -1.21 6.45 -8.46
CA ALA A 33 0.06 7.07 -8.11
C ALA A 33 1.11 6.78 -9.20
N PRO A 34 1.75 7.79 -9.80
CA PRO A 34 2.77 7.57 -10.82
C PRO A 34 3.92 6.72 -10.26
N ALA A 35 4.50 5.88 -11.11
CA ALA A 35 5.65 5.04 -10.75
C ALA A 35 6.79 5.89 -10.15
N ASN A 36 7.48 5.36 -9.13
CA ASN A 36 8.68 6.00 -8.59
C ASN A 36 9.89 5.62 -9.43
N SER A 37 9.93 6.16 -10.65
CA SER A 37 10.98 5.96 -11.66
C SER A 37 11.13 7.22 -12.53
N SER A 38 12.10 7.21 -13.44
CA SER A 38 12.36 8.28 -14.42
C SER A 38 11.17 8.56 -15.34
N GLU A 39 10.37 7.54 -15.63
CA GLU A 39 9.18 7.61 -16.50
C GLU A 39 7.96 8.17 -15.75
N GLY A 40 8.02 8.22 -14.41
CA GLY A 40 6.94 8.70 -13.56
C GLY A 40 7.36 9.90 -12.72
N LEU A 41 7.17 9.78 -11.41
CA LEU A 41 7.55 10.81 -10.43
C LEU A 41 8.59 10.24 -9.46
N LEU A 42 9.85 10.58 -9.71
CA LEU A 42 10.94 10.34 -8.78
C LEU A 42 10.65 11.03 -7.45
N ARG A 43 10.75 10.25 -6.36
CA ARG A 43 10.50 10.71 -4.99
C ARG A 43 11.27 9.86 -3.98
N PRO A 44 11.54 10.36 -2.77
CA PRO A 44 12.25 9.61 -1.74
C PRO A 44 11.63 8.25 -1.44
N ARG A 45 12.50 7.25 -1.22
CA ARG A 45 12.11 5.92 -0.75
C ARG A 45 12.25 5.85 0.78
N THR A 46 11.45 4.99 1.40
CA THR A 46 11.53 4.68 2.84
C THR A 46 12.97 4.31 3.22
N GLY A 47 13.43 4.79 4.37
CA GLY A 47 14.76 4.58 4.92
C GLY A 47 15.84 5.54 4.42
N GLN A 48 15.57 6.40 3.43
CA GLN A 48 16.50 7.48 3.10
C GLN A 48 16.62 8.49 4.25
N THR A 49 17.79 9.10 4.42
CA THR A 49 18.00 10.15 5.42
C THR A 49 17.51 11.50 4.92
N MET A 50 17.17 12.43 5.83
CA MET A 50 16.87 13.83 5.51
C MET A 50 17.95 14.46 4.62
N ASP A 51 19.22 14.22 4.90
CA ASP A 51 20.34 14.74 4.10
C ASP A 51 20.37 14.15 2.70
N ALA A 52 20.14 12.84 2.55
CA ALA A 52 20.06 12.19 1.24
C ALA A 52 18.89 12.74 0.41
N VAL A 53 17.74 12.97 1.05
CA VAL A 53 16.57 13.59 0.40
C VAL A 53 16.90 15.01 -0.06
N ARG A 54 17.51 15.82 0.81
CA ARG A 54 17.89 17.20 0.46
C ARG A 54 18.96 17.23 -0.64
N ALA A 55 19.91 16.30 -0.63
CA ALA A 55 20.93 16.19 -1.68
C ALA A 55 20.32 15.79 -3.03
N GLN A 56 19.33 14.91 -3.05
CA GLN A 56 18.74 14.39 -4.29
C GLN A 56 17.62 15.28 -4.85
N PHE A 57 16.80 15.89 -3.99
CA PHE A 57 15.58 16.62 -4.38
C PHE A 57 15.67 18.13 -4.11
N GLY A 58 16.73 18.61 -3.45
CA GLY A 58 16.88 19.99 -3.05
C GLY A 58 16.09 20.33 -1.78
N SER A 59 16.01 21.63 -1.49
CA SER A 59 15.24 22.12 -0.34
C SER A 59 13.74 22.00 -0.59
N PRO A 60 12.95 21.57 0.41
CA PRO A 60 11.50 21.53 0.30
C PRO A 60 10.91 22.95 0.21
N SER A 61 9.69 23.06 -0.33
CA SER A 61 8.96 24.33 -0.34
C SER A 61 8.47 24.73 1.06
N GLN A 62 8.29 23.74 1.95
CA GLN A 62 7.94 23.98 3.34
C GLN A 62 8.47 22.86 4.23
N GLU A 63 9.10 23.24 5.35
CA GLU A 63 9.43 22.33 6.45
C GLU A 63 8.43 22.58 7.58
N LEU A 64 7.60 21.60 7.89
CA LEU A 64 6.66 21.67 9.00
C LEU A 64 7.33 21.16 10.28
N PRO A 65 7.03 21.77 11.44
CA PRO A 65 7.55 21.29 12.71
C PRO A 65 7.10 19.85 12.98
N TRP A 66 7.93 19.14 13.72
CA TRP A 66 7.61 17.78 14.15
C TRP A 66 6.42 17.76 15.10
N VAL A 67 5.71 16.63 15.13
CA VAL A 67 4.58 16.39 16.04
C VAL A 67 4.67 14.97 16.61
N GLY A 68 4.26 14.81 17.88
CA GLY A 68 4.12 13.51 18.53
C GLY A 68 5.42 12.90 19.08
N GLU A 69 5.28 11.69 19.63
CA GLU A 69 6.38 10.82 20.06
C GLU A 69 6.10 9.39 19.54
N PRO A 70 6.94 8.83 18.64
CA PRO A 70 8.18 9.42 18.10
C PRO A 70 7.91 10.65 17.21
N PRO A 71 8.90 11.56 17.05
CA PRO A 71 8.68 12.82 16.35
C PRO A 71 8.52 12.61 14.85
N ILE A 72 7.38 13.05 14.30
CA ILE A 72 7.10 13.00 12.86
C ILE A 72 7.28 14.37 12.21
N THR A 73 8.31 14.52 11.39
CA THR A 73 8.59 15.73 10.60
C THR A 73 8.00 15.60 9.20
N ARG A 74 7.52 16.71 8.62
CA ARG A 74 6.97 16.72 7.25
C ARG A 74 7.65 17.77 6.40
N TRP A 75 8.16 17.35 5.25
CA TRP A 75 8.66 18.25 4.22
C TRP A 75 7.76 18.21 3.00
N VAL A 76 7.31 19.37 2.56
CA VAL A 76 6.45 19.53 1.38
C VAL A 76 7.32 19.90 0.20
N TYR A 77 7.23 19.13 -0.88
CA TYR A 77 7.73 19.45 -2.21
C TYR A 77 6.56 19.74 -3.13
N PRO A 78 6.77 20.37 -4.31
CA PRO A 78 5.66 20.73 -5.20
C PRO A 78 4.71 19.58 -5.56
N LYS A 79 5.25 18.36 -5.74
CA LYS A 79 4.49 17.18 -6.21
C LYS A 79 4.25 16.11 -5.15
N PHE A 80 4.90 16.18 -3.99
CA PHE A 80 4.79 15.17 -2.95
C PHE A 80 5.17 15.73 -1.57
N THR A 81 4.72 15.06 -0.52
CA THR A 81 5.12 15.32 0.86
C THR A 81 5.86 14.12 1.42
N VAL A 82 7.02 14.36 2.04
CA VAL A 82 7.87 13.35 2.67
C VAL A 82 7.67 13.41 4.18
N TYR A 83 7.46 12.26 4.79
CA TYR A 83 7.29 12.08 6.22
C TYR A 83 8.53 11.40 6.77
N PHE A 84 9.09 11.98 7.83
CA PHE A 84 10.24 11.45 8.52
C PHE A 84 9.89 11.12 9.95
N GLU A 85 10.41 10.01 10.45
CA GLU A 85 10.55 9.77 11.88
C GLU A 85 12.02 9.97 12.24
N ASN A 86 12.31 10.87 13.18
CA ASN A 86 13.66 11.39 13.40
C ASN A 86 14.25 11.91 12.08
N GLU A 87 15.30 11.26 11.56
CA GLU A 87 16.00 11.64 10.32
C GLU A 87 15.68 10.74 9.12
N TYR A 88 14.84 9.70 9.28
CA TYR A 88 14.60 8.70 8.26
C TYR A 88 13.21 8.83 7.62
N VAL A 89 13.15 8.72 6.29
CA VAL A 89 11.89 8.68 5.55
C VAL A 89 11.09 7.46 5.98
N ILE A 90 9.88 7.68 6.47
CA ILE A 90 8.91 6.61 6.74
C ILE A 90 7.88 6.47 5.61
N ASN A 91 7.52 7.58 4.94
CA ASN A 91 6.56 7.56 3.85
C ASN A 91 6.70 8.79 2.92
N THR A 92 6.30 8.64 1.66
CA THR A 92 6.21 9.73 0.69
C THR A 92 4.87 9.69 -0.04
N VAL A 93 4.07 10.75 0.11
CA VAL A 93 2.70 10.86 -0.45
C VAL A 93 2.70 11.80 -1.64
N VAL A 94 2.23 11.32 -2.79
CA VAL A 94 2.07 12.14 -4.01
C VAL A 94 0.81 13.01 -3.89
N HIS A 95 0.90 14.27 -4.28
CA HIS A 95 -0.25 15.18 -4.33
C HIS A 95 -1.18 14.78 -5.48
N ARG A 96 -2.50 14.88 -5.29
CA ARG A 96 -3.50 14.63 -6.33
C ARG A 96 -3.91 15.92 -7.03
#